data_AF-A0A0F9MXU0-F1
#
_entry.id   AF-A0A0F9MXU0-F1
#
_cell.length_a   1.000
_cell.length_b   1.000
_cell.length_c   1.000
_cell.angle_alpha   90.00
_cell.angle_beta   90.00
_cell.angle_gamma   90.00
#
_symmetry.space_group_name_H-M   'P 1'
#
loop_
_entity.id
_entity.type
_entity.pdbx_description
1 polymer ?
#
loop_
_entity_poly.entity_id
_entity_poly.type
_entity_poly.pdbx_seq_one_letter_code
_entity_poly.pdbx_strand_id
1 'polypeptide(L)'
;MKVGRRIRIKSEPLRKIRTNLRTLFYTALGNQFDKSMDQAELQSSVGNKLGAQRLNDKLTINYHLSFVSICRCYHCNSFEKDAVFFSEEIYYPMYYPPVSVKERLPETYWLCPECYEMEMSYFKKCKNKKYYYFHQCGTFASLKELGLKKLEDYKAW
;
A
#
# COMPACT_ATOMS: atom_id res chain seq x y z
N MET A 1 -11.38 8.02 -15.23
CA MET A 1 -10.29 8.31 -14.25
C MET A 1 -8.97 8.32 -14.99
N LYS A 2 -8.16 9.38 -14.85
CA LYS A 2 -6.81 9.44 -15.43
C LYS A 2 -5.91 8.50 -14.64
N VAL A 3 -5.54 7.39 -15.26
CA VAL A 3 -4.64 6.36 -14.71
C VAL A 3 -3.28 7.01 -14.39
N GLY A 4 -2.63 6.60 -13.30
CA GLY A 4 -1.48 7.28 -12.67
C GLY A 4 -0.42 7.83 -13.64
N ARG A 5 0.08 9.04 -13.35
CA ARG A 5 1.10 9.71 -14.16
C ARG A 5 2.48 9.19 -13.80
N ARG A 6 3.18 8.58 -14.77
CA ARG A 6 4.58 8.20 -14.63
C ARG A 6 5.47 9.45 -14.57
N ILE A 7 6.20 9.64 -13.47
CA ILE A 7 7.20 10.72 -13.35
C ILE A 7 8.58 10.11 -13.62
N ARG A 8 9.15 10.38 -14.80
CA ARG A 8 10.51 9.95 -15.19
C ARG A 8 11.50 11.10 -15.03
N ILE A 9 12.59 10.89 -14.30
CA ILE A 9 13.72 11.83 -14.26
C ILE A 9 14.76 11.39 -15.29
N LYS A 10 14.78 12.04 -16.45
CA LYS A 10 15.71 11.70 -17.55
C LYS A 10 17.16 12.13 -17.29
N SER A 11 17.36 13.18 -16.50
CA SER A 11 18.68 13.74 -16.18
C SER A 11 19.46 12.88 -15.19
N GLU A 12 20.70 12.53 -15.53
CA GLU A 12 21.61 11.76 -14.67
C GLU A 12 21.99 12.52 -13.37
N PRO A 13 22.35 13.83 -13.42
CA PRO A 13 22.53 14.63 -12.21
C PRO A 13 21.31 14.65 -11.28
N LEU A 14 20.10 14.80 -11.83
CA LEU A 14 18.87 14.80 -11.03
C LEU A 14 18.56 13.43 -10.43
N ARG A 15 18.93 12.33 -11.12
CA ARG A 15 18.86 10.98 -10.56
C ARG A 15 19.80 10.81 -9.38
N LYS A 16 21.04 11.30 -9.49
CA LYS A 16 22.01 11.28 -8.37
C LYS A 16 21.55 12.12 -7.18
N ILE A 17 21.01 13.31 -7.42
CA ILE A 17 20.42 14.15 -6.36
C ILE A 17 19.25 13.43 -5.69
N ARG A 18 18.34 12.81 -6.46
CA ARG A 18 17.24 12.00 -5.92
C ARG A 18 17.76 10.87 -5.04
N THR A 19 18.77 10.13 -5.50
CA THR A 19 19.37 9.03 -4.73
C THR A 19 19.98 9.54 -3.43
N ASN A 20 20.72 10.65 -3.45
CA ASN A 20 21.31 11.23 -2.24
C ASN A 20 20.24 11.72 -1.24
N LEU A 21 19.19 12.40 -1.72
CA LEU A 21 18.06 12.81 -0.88
C LEU A 21 17.31 11.61 -0.32
N ARG A 22 17.18 10.53 -1.09
CA ARG A 22 16.62 9.24 -0.65
C ARG A 22 17.45 8.65 0.47
N THR A 23 18.77 8.54 0.29
CA THR A 23 19.67 8.04 1.32
C THR A 23 19.57 8.87 2.58
N LEU A 24 19.64 10.21 2.48
CA LEU A 24 19.50 11.10 3.63
C LEU A 24 18.15 10.95 4.34
N PHE A 25 17.05 10.84 3.58
CA PHE A 25 15.71 10.61 4.11
C PHE A 25 15.62 9.28 4.87
N TYR A 26 16.14 8.19 4.31
CA TYR A 26 16.14 6.89 4.99
C TYR A 26 17.13 6.83 6.16
N THR A 27 18.28 7.50 6.08
CA THR A 27 19.19 7.66 7.22
C THR A 27 18.51 8.45 8.34
N ALA A 28 17.76 9.50 8.01
CA ALA A 28 16.98 10.27 8.98
C ALA A 28 15.82 9.45 9.58
N LEU A 29 15.18 8.57 8.80
CA LEU A 29 14.11 7.68 9.26
C LEU A 29 14.63 6.44 10.01
N GLY A 30 15.87 6.00 9.75
CA GLY A 30 16.25 4.60 9.94
C GLY A 30 17.72 4.34 10.22
N ASN A 31 18.26 4.98 11.27
CA ASN A 31 19.20 4.35 12.21
C ASN A 31 18.56 4.18 13.61
N GLN A 32 17.21 4.26 13.70
CA GLN A 32 16.50 4.39 14.98
C GLN A 32 15.27 3.49 15.17
N PHE A 33 14.86 2.66 14.19
CA PHE A 33 13.66 1.80 14.36
C PHE A 33 13.87 0.76 15.46
N ASP A 34 14.90 -0.08 15.34
CA ASP A 34 15.22 -1.11 16.34
C ASP A 34 15.50 -0.50 17.71
N LYS A 35 16.28 0.60 17.74
CA LYS A 35 16.53 1.36 18.98
C LYS A 35 15.26 1.91 19.63
N SER A 36 14.27 2.34 18.85
CA SER A 36 12.99 2.85 19.36
C SER A 36 12.07 1.71 19.81
N MET A 37 12.15 0.54 19.17
CA MET A 37 11.47 -0.70 19.61
C MET A 37 12.04 -1.19 20.95
N ASP A 38 13.37 -1.30 21.07
CA ASP A 38 14.04 -1.69 22.31
C ASP A 38 13.70 -0.71 23.45
N GLN A 39 13.65 0.59 23.15
CA GLN A 39 13.22 1.60 24.12
C GLN A 39 11.75 1.45 24.50
N ALA A 40 10.85 1.15 23.55
CA ALA A 40 9.43 0.95 23.85
C ALA A 40 9.23 -0.28 24.75
N GLU A 41 9.97 -1.36 24.50
CA GLU A 41 9.96 -2.57 25.33
C GLU A 41 10.50 -2.29 26.74
N LEU A 42 11.59 -1.53 26.86
CA LEU A 42 12.12 -1.08 28.15
C LEU A 42 11.15 -0.17 28.92
N GLN A 43 10.46 0.75 28.24
CA GLN A 43 9.45 1.61 28.89
C GLN A 43 8.23 0.80 29.35
N SER A 44 7.85 -0.22 28.58
CA SER A 44 6.77 -1.14 28.95
C SER A 44 7.13 -1.98 30.18
N SER A 45 8.35 -2.54 30.22
CA SER A 45 8.80 -3.41 31.31
C SER A 45 8.94 -2.71 32.65
N VAL A 46 9.20 -1.39 32.66
CA VAL A 46 9.21 -0.56 33.89
C VAL A 46 7.85 0.07 34.22
N GLY A 47 6.78 -0.32 33.51
CA GLY A 47 5.41 0.15 33.77
C GLY A 47 5.10 1.55 33.25
N ASN A 48 6.00 2.19 32.48
CA ASN A 48 5.75 3.50 31.86
C ASN A 48 4.96 3.37 30.56
N LYS A 49 3.66 3.10 30.69
CA LYS A 49 2.74 2.89 29.56
C LYS A 49 2.62 4.12 28.64
N LEU A 50 2.65 5.34 29.20
CA LEU A 50 2.61 6.59 28.43
C LEU A 50 3.88 6.78 27.59
N GLY A 51 5.05 6.43 28.14
CA GLY A 51 6.32 6.44 27.41
C GLY A 51 6.34 5.43 26.26
N ALA A 52 5.91 4.20 26.53
CA ALA A 52 5.79 3.16 25.51
C ALA A 52 4.82 3.55 24.39
N GLN A 53 3.66 4.13 24.73
CA GLN A 53 2.66 4.57 23.75
C GLN A 53 3.20 5.67 22.83
N ARG A 54 3.89 6.68 23.37
CA ARG A 54 4.51 7.75 22.55
C ARG A 54 5.56 7.21 21.58
N LEU A 55 6.34 6.22 22.01
CA LEU A 55 7.34 5.57 21.14
C LEU A 55 6.66 4.74 20.05
N ASN A 56 5.58 4.03 20.38
CA ASN A 56 4.78 3.29 19.43
C ASN A 56 4.16 4.21 18.36
N ASP A 57 3.56 5.34 18.76
CA ASP A 57 2.98 6.30 17.80
C ASP A 57 4.04 6.84 16.84
N LYS A 58 5.23 7.15 17.35
CA LYS A 58 6.37 7.59 16.54
C LYS A 58 6.85 6.50 15.57
N LEU A 59 6.91 5.25 16.01
CA LEU A 59 7.26 4.10 15.18
C LEU A 59 6.22 3.88 14.07
N THR A 60 4.94 3.98 14.38
CA THR A 60 3.84 3.88 13.42
C THR A 60 3.94 4.98 12.36
N ILE A 61 4.17 6.24 12.75
CA ILE A 61 4.38 7.34 11.81
C ILE A 61 5.60 7.08 10.91
N ASN A 62 6.73 6.66 11.48
CA ASN A 62 7.93 6.36 10.72
C ASN A 62 7.73 5.19 9.75
N TYR A 63 7.01 4.16 10.18
CA TYR A 63 6.62 3.03 9.34
C TYR A 63 5.78 3.51 8.15
N HIS A 64 4.71 4.28 8.40
CA HIS A 64 3.87 4.83 7.33
C HIS A 64 4.66 5.74 6.38
N LEU A 65 5.49 6.65 6.91
CA LEU A 65 6.32 7.53 6.08
C LEU A 65 7.33 6.75 5.24
N SER A 66 7.90 5.66 5.76
CA SER A 66 8.85 4.80 5.04
C SER A 66 8.16 3.96 3.97
N PHE A 67 6.95 3.48 4.25
CA PHE A 67 6.21 2.55 3.40
C PHE A 67 5.42 3.26 2.29
N VAL A 68 4.91 4.46 2.56
CA VAL A 68 4.12 5.29 1.63
C VAL A 68 5.01 6.34 0.93
N SER A 69 6.32 6.28 1.12
CA SER A 69 7.25 7.18 0.43
C SER A 69 7.32 6.89 -1.07
N ILE A 70 7.39 7.94 -1.89
CA ILE A 70 7.75 7.86 -3.32
C ILE A 70 9.10 7.15 -3.56
N CYS A 71 9.85 6.93 -2.49
CA CYS A 71 11.18 6.40 -2.54
C CYS A 71 11.27 4.88 -2.51
N ARG A 72 10.17 4.16 -2.23
CA ARG A 72 10.16 2.70 -2.13
C ARG A 72 8.96 2.13 -2.89
N CYS A 73 9.20 1.14 -3.73
CA CYS A 73 8.11 0.36 -4.31
C CYS A 73 7.44 -0.49 -3.22
N TYR A 74 6.12 -0.38 -3.07
CA TYR A 74 5.33 -1.14 -2.10
C TYR A 74 5.48 -2.66 -2.27
N HIS A 75 5.44 -3.16 -3.51
CA HIS A 75 5.51 -4.60 -3.77
C HIS A 75 6.92 -5.17 -3.65
N CYS A 76 7.90 -4.59 -4.35
CA CYS A 76 9.23 -5.18 -4.45
C CYS A 76 10.28 -4.52 -3.55
N ASN A 77 9.90 -3.51 -2.76
CA ASN A 77 10.78 -2.76 -1.87
C ASN A 77 11.98 -2.07 -2.55
N SER A 78 12.02 -2.00 -3.89
CA SER A 78 13.11 -1.36 -4.62
C SER A 78 13.12 0.15 -4.42
N PHE A 79 14.31 0.70 -4.16
CA PHE A 79 14.55 2.13 -3.94
C PHE A 79 15.14 2.86 -5.15
N GLU A 80 15.52 2.15 -6.21
CA GLU A 80 16.32 2.71 -7.32
C GLU A 80 15.45 3.14 -8.51
N LYS A 81 14.24 2.60 -8.60
CA LYS A 81 13.37 2.78 -9.76
C LYS A 81 12.53 4.05 -9.65
N ASP A 82 12.01 4.48 -10.80
CA ASP A 82 10.94 5.48 -10.85
C ASP A 82 9.73 4.96 -10.07
N ALA A 83 8.87 5.87 -9.63
CA ALA A 83 7.68 5.53 -8.88
C ALA A 83 6.42 6.03 -9.61
N VAL A 84 5.36 5.24 -9.52
CA VAL A 84 4.02 5.53 -10.04
C VAL A 84 3.09 5.52 -8.84
N PHE A 85 2.31 6.59 -8.69
CA PHE A 85 1.28 6.65 -7.66
C PHE A 85 0.14 5.69 -8.01
N PHE A 86 -0.26 4.87 -7.05
CA PHE A 86 -1.35 3.91 -7.16
C PHE A 86 -2.38 4.14 -6.05
N SER A 87 -3.66 3.95 -6.38
CA SER A 87 -4.79 4.05 -5.45
C SER A 87 -5.63 2.78 -5.57
N GLU A 88 -5.86 2.10 -4.44
CA GLU A 88 -6.69 0.88 -4.40
C GLU A 88 -8.17 1.15 -4.73
N GLU A 89 -8.61 2.41 -4.80
CA GLU A 89 -9.95 2.77 -5.24
C GLU A 89 -10.31 2.19 -6.61
N ILE A 90 -9.31 1.91 -7.47
CA ILE A 90 -9.56 1.28 -8.75
C ILE A 90 -10.25 -0.08 -8.61
N TYR A 91 -10.05 -0.77 -7.48
CA TYR A 91 -10.65 -2.06 -7.17
C TYR A 91 -12.05 -1.96 -6.59
N TYR A 92 -12.51 -0.79 -6.11
CA TYR A 92 -13.82 -0.64 -5.45
C TYR A 92 -15.02 -1.20 -6.24
N PRO A 93 -15.10 -1.05 -7.57
CA PRO A 93 -16.16 -1.68 -8.36
C PRO A 93 -16.18 -3.22 -8.32
N MET A 94 -15.14 -3.85 -7.79
CA MET A 94 -15.01 -5.31 -7.63
C MET A 94 -15.36 -5.77 -6.20
N TYR A 95 -15.70 -4.88 -5.27
CA TYR A 95 -16.10 -5.28 -3.93
C TYR A 95 -17.61 -5.53 -3.86
N TYR A 96 -18.01 -6.63 -3.25
CA TYR A 96 -19.42 -6.96 -3.04
C TYR A 96 -19.71 -7.45 -1.61
N PRO A 97 -20.80 -7.00 -0.97
CA PRO A 97 -21.61 -5.84 -1.38
C PRO A 97 -20.76 -4.55 -1.45
N PRO A 98 -21.19 -3.51 -2.21
CA PRO A 98 -20.41 -2.28 -2.32
C PRO A 98 -20.10 -1.72 -0.94
N VAL A 99 -18.82 -1.47 -0.66
CA VAL A 99 -18.35 -0.87 0.59
C VAL A 99 -18.34 0.65 0.44
N SER A 100 -18.75 1.36 1.49
CA SER A 100 -18.63 2.82 1.47
C SER A 100 -17.16 3.24 1.65
N VAL A 101 -16.75 4.32 1.00
CA VAL A 101 -15.41 4.93 1.18
C VAL A 101 -15.15 5.34 2.64
N LYS A 102 -16.20 5.45 3.46
CA LYS A 102 -16.11 5.76 4.90
C LYS A 102 -15.70 4.56 5.75
N GLU A 103 -15.98 3.35 5.30
CA GLU A 103 -15.65 2.11 6.04
C GLU A 103 -14.24 1.60 5.71
N ARG A 104 -13.69 2.01 4.57
CA ARG A 104 -12.32 1.68 4.17
C ARG A 104 -11.64 2.89 3.55
N LEU A 105 -10.69 3.48 4.27
CA LEU A 105 -9.81 4.48 3.68
C LEU A 105 -9.03 3.83 2.53
N PRO A 106 -9.01 4.44 1.34
CA PRO A 106 -8.27 3.88 0.23
C PRO A 106 -6.79 3.88 0.54
N GLU A 107 -6.18 2.69 0.49
CA GLU A 107 -4.74 2.59 0.56
C GLU A 107 -4.16 3.16 -0.73
N THR A 108 -3.25 4.12 -0.57
CA THR A 108 -2.49 4.69 -1.67
C THR A 108 -1.02 4.43 -1.43
N TYR A 109 -0.32 4.00 -2.47
CA TYR A 109 1.10 3.64 -2.36
C TYR A 109 1.82 3.86 -3.69
N TRP A 110 3.15 3.73 -3.64
CA TRP A 110 4.01 3.94 -4.79
C TRP A 110 4.54 2.62 -5.33
N LEU A 111 4.45 2.42 -6.63
CA LEU A 111 4.93 1.23 -7.32
C LEU A 111 6.04 1.58 -8.31
N CYS A 112 7.02 0.70 -8.48
CA CYS A 112 7.90 0.80 -9.64
C CYS A 112 7.11 0.49 -10.93
N PRO A 113 7.54 0.98 -12.12
CA PRO A 113 6.79 0.80 -13.36
C PRO A 113 6.43 -0.65 -13.66
N GLU A 114 7.33 -1.59 -13.38
CA GLU A 114 7.11 -3.02 -13.62
C GLU A 114 6.04 -3.60 -12.68
N CYS A 115 6.10 -3.25 -11.39
CA CYS A 115 5.08 -3.65 -10.43
C CYS A 115 3.72 -3.02 -10.75
N TYR A 116 3.69 -1.76 -11.21
CA TYR A 116 2.47 -1.11 -11.67
C TYR A 116 1.88 -1.80 -12.91
N GLU A 117 2.71 -2.19 -13.89
CA GLU A 117 2.26 -2.92 -15.07
C GLU A 117 1.68 -4.29 -14.71
N MET A 118 2.34 -5.01 -13.79
CA MET A 118 1.83 -6.27 -13.24
C MET A 118 0.48 -6.08 -12.54
N GLU A 119 0.37 -5.08 -11.67
CA GLU A 119 -0.85 -4.75 -10.92
C GLU A 119 -2.01 -4.41 -11.87
N MET A 120 -1.76 -3.56 -12.87
CA MET A 120 -2.77 -3.21 -13.86
C MET A 120 -3.15 -4.37 -14.78
N SER A 121 -2.22 -5.30 -15.05
CA SER A 121 -2.51 -6.53 -15.80
C SER A 121 -3.43 -7.44 -14.99
N TYR A 122 -3.14 -7.63 -13.71
CA TYR A 122 -3.98 -8.38 -12.78
C TYR A 122 -5.38 -7.76 -12.67
N PHE A 123 -5.47 -6.45 -12.44
CA PHE A 123 -6.73 -5.71 -12.41
C PHE A 123 -7.55 -5.92 -13.68
N LYS A 124 -6.94 -5.78 -14.87
CA LYS A 124 -7.63 -6.00 -16.15
C LYS A 124 -8.13 -7.43 -16.29
N LYS A 125 -7.33 -8.42 -15.87
CA LYS A 125 -7.74 -9.84 -15.86
C LYS A 125 -8.96 -10.06 -14.96
N CYS A 126 -8.94 -9.53 -13.74
CA CYS A 126 -10.05 -9.63 -12.79
C CYS A 126 -11.31 -8.95 -13.33
N LYS A 127 -11.17 -7.75 -13.91
CA LYS A 127 -12.26 -7.03 -14.56
C LYS A 127 -12.89 -7.83 -15.69
N ASN A 128 -12.08 -8.35 -16.61
CA ASN A 128 -12.56 -9.10 -17.78
C ASN A 128 -13.27 -10.39 -17.37
N LYS A 129 -12.76 -11.08 -16.35
CA LYS A 129 -13.34 -12.31 -15.84
C LYS A 129 -14.48 -12.08 -14.83
N LYS A 130 -14.84 -10.82 -14.53
CA LYS A 130 -15.84 -10.44 -13.53
C LYS A 130 -15.57 -11.12 -12.17
N TYR A 131 -14.34 -11.01 -11.69
CA TYR A 131 -14.00 -11.37 -10.31
C TYR A 131 -14.45 -10.28 -9.34
N TYR A 132 -14.92 -10.72 -8.19
CA TYR A 132 -15.33 -9.86 -7.09
C TYR A 132 -14.70 -10.34 -5.79
N TYR A 133 -14.41 -9.39 -4.91
CA TYR A 133 -14.06 -9.65 -3.52
C TYR A 133 -15.33 -9.57 -2.67
N PHE A 134 -15.71 -10.68 -2.07
CA PHE A 134 -16.87 -10.83 -1.20
C PHE A 134 -16.43 -10.64 0.25
N HIS A 135 -16.50 -9.41 0.76
CA HIS A 135 -15.89 -9.06 2.05
C HIS A 135 -16.57 -9.72 3.25
N GLN A 136 -17.87 -10.02 3.17
CA GLN A 136 -18.60 -10.73 4.21
C GLN A 136 -18.04 -12.13 4.51
N CYS A 137 -17.43 -12.77 3.51
CA CYS A 137 -16.83 -14.10 3.63
C CYS A 137 -15.33 -14.11 3.31
N GLY A 138 -14.71 -12.94 3.14
CA GLY A 138 -13.29 -12.79 2.81
C GLY A 138 -12.84 -13.49 1.51
N THR A 139 -13.75 -13.79 0.58
CA THR A 139 -13.47 -14.67 -0.57
C THR A 139 -13.34 -13.88 -1.86
N PHE A 140 -12.41 -14.29 -2.74
CA PHE A 140 -12.28 -13.74 -4.09
C PHE A 140 -12.73 -14.75 -5.15
N ALA A 141 -13.80 -14.45 -5.88
CA ALA A 141 -14.37 -15.37 -6.87
C ALA A 141 -15.04 -14.64 -8.03
N SER A 142 -15.11 -15.30 -9.18
CA SER A 142 -15.90 -14.85 -10.33
C SER A 142 -17.33 -15.34 -10.25
N LEU A 143 -18.25 -14.64 -10.92
CA LEU A 143 -19.65 -15.11 -11.04
C LEU A 143 -19.72 -16.52 -11.64
N LYS A 144 -18.81 -16.83 -12.58
CA LYS A 144 -18.74 -18.15 -13.20
C LYS A 144 -18.37 -19.25 -12.20
N GLU A 145 -17.38 -19.01 -11.34
CA GLU A 145 -16.99 -19.98 -10.29
C GLU A 145 -18.10 -20.19 -9.27
N LEU A 146 -18.90 -19.15 -9.00
CA LEU A 146 -20.05 -19.20 -8.11
C LEU A 146 -21.33 -19.74 -8.79
N GLY A 147 -21.30 -20.02 -10.09
CA GLY A 147 -22.49 -20.43 -10.85
C GLY A 147 -23.57 -19.35 -10.98
N LEU A 148 -23.21 -18.08 -10.79
CA LEU A 148 -24.14 -16.94 -10.79
C LEU A 148 -24.20 -16.26 -12.16
N LYS A 149 -25.38 -15.71 -12.50
CA LYS A 149 -25.57 -14.90 -13.71
C LYS A 149 -25.34 -13.42 -13.44
N LYS A 150 -25.77 -12.93 -12.28
CA LYS A 150 -25.60 -11.56 -11.84
C LYS A 150 -25.07 -11.51 -10.40
N LEU A 151 -24.50 -10.37 -10.01
CA LEU A 151 -23.87 -10.21 -8.71
C LEU A 151 -24.92 -10.17 -7.58
N GLU A 152 -26.10 -9.63 -7.87
CA GLU A 152 -27.26 -9.54 -6.97
C GLU A 152 -27.83 -10.91 -6.60
N ASP A 153 -27.54 -11.93 -7.41
CA ASP A 153 -27.93 -13.32 -7.13
C ASP A 153 -27.10 -13.93 -5.99
N TYR A 154 -25.98 -13.30 -5.62
CA TYR A 154 -25.16 -13.74 -4.49
C TYR A 154 -25.89 -13.48 -3.17
N LYS A 155 -26.36 -14.57 -2.55
CA LYS A 155 -26.88 -14.56 -1.18
C LYS A 155 -25.73 -14.91 -0.24
N ALA A 156 -25.29 -13.94 0.53
CA ALA A 156 -24.38 -14.19 1.64
C ALA A 156 -25.10 -15.08 2.66
N TRP A 157 -24.38 -16.09 3.16
CA TRP A 157 -24.86 -17.02 4.18
C TRP A 157 -24.67 -16.40 5.56
#